data_AF-A0A5F0LJV3-F1
#
_entry.id   AF-A0A5F0LJV3-F1
#
_cell.length_a   1.000
_cell.length_b   1.000
_cell.length_c   1.000
_cell.angle_alpha   90.00
_cell.angle_beta   90.00
_cell.angle_gamma   90.00
#
_symmetry.space_group_name_H-M   'P 1'
#
loop_
_entity.id
_entity.type
_entity.pdbx_description
1 polymer ?
#
loop_
_entity_poly.entity_id
_entity_poly.type
_entity_poly.pdbx_seq_one_letter_code
_entity_poly.pdbx_strand_id
1 'polypeptide(L)'
;MSTLNLPLKPSLFSRPAWIGIVVFTVILGLLPILNLLLPAGHPLSISSYTIALIGKFMCYAMAALALDLVWGYTGILSLGHGVFFALGGYAHGMYLMRAIGHDGVYQSDLPDFMVFLNWKAYPWYWWMTEHFWFAMLLVVLVPGVLAFVFGYFAFRSRIKGVYFSIITQAMTFAFMLLFFRNDTGFGGNNGFTDFKRILGYTITAPSTKAVLYLVTLAFLLGSLLLCRAIVTSKLGRVLQGVRDSESRLMFIGYNPLWFKLFVWTLSAVLCGIAGALYVPQVGIINP
;
A
#
# COMPACT_ATOMS: atom_id res chain seq x y z
N MET A 1 29.68 29.41 32.05
CA MET A 1 29.18 28.23 31.30
C MET A 1 28.39 28.75 30.11
N SER A 2 28.96 28.71 28.90
CA SER A 2 28.23 29.08 27.69
C SER A 2 27.25 27.95 27.36
N THR A 3 25.95 28.25 27.39
CA THR A 3 24.93 27.33 26.91
C THR A 3 25.15 27.16 25.40
N LEU A 4 25.59 25.97 24.99
CA LEU A 4 25.71 25.60 23.59
C LEU A 4 24.32 25.70 22.97
N ASN A 5 24.03 26.82 22.28
CA ASN A 5 22.81 26.99 21.50
C ASN A 5 22.88 26.06 20.29
N LEU A 6 22.52 24.80 20.50
CA LEU A 6 22.35 23.85 19.40
C LEU A 6 21.24 24.40 18.48
N PRO A 7 21.49 24.49 17.16
CA PRO A 7 20.46 24.94 16.24
C PRO A 7 19.24 24.01 16.36
N LEU A 8 18.07 24.59 16.62
CA LEU A 8 16.81 23.86 16.68
C LEU A 8 16.65 23.05 15.40
N LYS A 9 16.36 21.75 15.54
CA LYS A 9 16.12 20.87 14.39
C LYS A 9 15.01 21.49 13.53
N PRO A 10 15.24 21.71 12.23
CA PRO A 10 14.23 22.34 11.38
C PRO A 10 12.96 21.49 11.36
N SER A 11 11.81 22.16 11.40
CA SER A 11 10.49 21.55 11.23
C SER A 11 10.43 20.74 9.93
N LEU A 12 9.70 19.62 9.93
CA LEU A 12 9.50 18.77 8.75
C LEU A 12 8.87 19.53 7.57
N PHE A 13 7.90 20.38 7.87
CA PHE A 13 7.18 21.21 6.91
C PHE A 13 7.24 22.69 7.32
N SER A 14 7.07 23.58 6.34
CA SER A 14 6.89 25.00 6.63
C SER A 14 5.56 25.23 7.37
N ARG A 15 5.44 26.37 8.09
CA ARG A 15 4.18 26.71 8.79
C ARG A 15 2.96 26.71 7.85
N PRO A 16 3.01 27.30 6.63
CA PRO A 16 1.89 27.23 5.69
C PRO A 16 1.54 25.81 5.26
N ALA A 17 2.55 24.94 5.05
CA ALA A 17 2.32 23.55 4.68
C ALA A 17 1.63 22.77 5.80
N TRP A 18 2.03 22.98 7.06
CA TRP A 18 1.34 22.40 8.21
C TRP A 18 -0.12 22.84 8.30
N ILE A 19 -0.39 24.14 8.12
CA ILE A 19 -1.77 24.67 8.09
C ILE A 19 -2.57 23.97 6.99
N GLY A 20 -2.01 23.86 5.78
CA GLY A 20 -2.66 23.16 4.67
C GLY A 20 -2.98 21.70 4.98
N ILE A 21 -2.02 20.96 5.56
CA ILE A 21 -2.22 19.55 5.95
C ILE A 21 -3.33 19.44 7.00
N VAL A 22 -3.33 20.29 8.03
CA VAL A 22 -4.35 20.27 9.09
C VAL A 22 -5.72 20.59 8.51
N VAL A 23 -5.85 21.66 7.71
CA VAL A 23 -7.12 22.04 7.09
C VAL A 23 -7.64 20.90 6.20
N PHE A 24 -6.80 20.33 5.34
CA PHE A 24 -7.19 19.21 4.48
C PHE A 24 -7.61 17.98 5.28
N THR A 25 -6.88 17.67 6.36
CA THR A 25 -7.20 16.54 7.26
C THR A 25 -8.55 16.75 7.94
N VAL A 26 -8.83 17.97 8.43
CA VAL A 26 -10.11 18.32 9.05
C VAL A 26 -11.24 18.19 8.04
N ILE A 27 -11.08 18.74 6.83
CA ILE A 27 -12.10 18.65 5.77
C ILE A 27 -12.40 17.18 5.45
N LEU A 28 -11.38 16.35 5.20
CA LEU A 28 -11.58 14.93 4.90
C LEU A 28 -12.17 14.16 6.08
N GLY A 29 -11.74 14.44 7.31
CA GLY A 29 -12.26 13.82 8.52
C GLY A 29 -13.73 14.15 8.80
N LEU A 30 -14.22 15.30 8.35
CA LEU A 30 -15.62 15.69 8.47
C LEU A 30 -16.54 14.94 7.51
N LEU A 31 -16.06 14.50 6.34
CA LEU A 31 -16.90 13.82 5.34
C LEU A 31 -17.63 12.57 5.85
N PRO A 32 -16.98 11.60 6.52
CA PRO A 32 -17.69 10.44 7.08
C PRO A 32 -18.67 10.84 8.18
N ILE A 33 -18.39 11.90 8.95
CA ILE A 33 -19.30 12.41 9.98
C ILE A 33 -20.57 12.97 9.33
N LEU A 34 -20.42 13.76 8.26
CA LEU A 34 -21.56 14.26 7.47
C LEU A 34 -22.36 13.13 6.83
N ASN A 35 -21.70 12.06 6.35
CA ASN A 35 -22.38 10.87 5.82
C ASN A 35 -23.22 10.15 6.88
N LEU A 36 -22.76 10.09 8.13
CA LEU A 36 -23.45 9.33 9.20
C LEU A 36 -24.53 10.15 9.91
N LEU A 37 -24.34 11.46 10.07
CA LEU A 37 -25.26 12.31 10.85
C LEU A 37 -26.39 12.93 10.03
N LEU A 38 -26.18 13.15 8.72
CA LEU A 38 -27.16 13.84 7.88
C LEU A 38 -28.03 12.85 7.10
N PRO A 39 -29.37 13.04 7.06
CA PRO A 39 -30.24 12.26 6.20
C PRO A 39 -29.90 12.46 4.72
N ALA A 40 -30.17 11.45 3.88
CA ALA A 40 -29.85 11.46 2.45
C ALA A 40 -30.50 12.61 1.63
N GLY A 41 -31.54 13.26 2.16
CA GLY A 41 -32.17 14.42 1.53
C GLY A 41 -31.54 15.77 1.89
N HIS A 42 -30.58 15.81 2.82
CA HIS A 42 -29.94 17.06 3.23
C HIS A 42 -28.92 17.51 2.18
N PRO A 43 -28.85 18.81 1.82
CA PRO A 43 -27.95 19.31 0.76
C PRO A 43 -26.46 19.10 1.07
N LEU A 44 -26.09 18.98 2.34
CA LEU A 44 -24.72 18.67 2.78
C LEU A 44 -24.48 17.17 3.05
N SER A 45 -25.44 16.30 2.76
CA SER A 45 -25.26 14.86 2.93
C SER A 45 -24.26 14.33 1.90
N ILE A 46 -23.29 13.56 2.37
CA ILE A 46 -22.30 12.90 1.52
C ILE A 46 -22.75 11.46 1.34
N SER A 47 -22.74 10.95 0.10
CA SER A 47 -23.11 9.57 -0.16
C SER A 47 -22.03 8.59 0.31
N SER A 48 -22.41 7.38 0.74
CA SER A 48 -21.43 6.35 1.09
C SER A 48 -20.59 5.89 -0.12
N TYR A 49 -21.09 6.11 -1.35
CA TYR A 49 -20.29 5.94 -2.57
C TYR A 49 -19.15 6.95 -2.64
N THR A 50 -19.42 8.23 -2.37
CA THR A 50 -18.40 9.29 -2.34
C THR A 50 -17.33 9.00 -1.28
N ILE A 51 -17.71 8.50 -0.11
CA ILE A 51 -16.76 8.08 0.93
C ILE A 51 -15.83 6.98 0.40
N ALA A 52 -16.38 5.91 -0.19
CA ALA A 52 -15.58 4.83 -0.76
C ALA A 52 -14.68 5.31 -1.92
N LEU A 53 -15.18 6.23 -2.76
CA LEU A 53 -14.44 6.78 -3.90
C LEU A 53 -13.25 7.63 -3.46
N ILE A 54 -13.44 8.52 -2.48
CA ILE A 54 -12.33 9.33 -1.94
C ILE A 54 -11.35 8.42 -1.19
N GLY A 55 -11.84 7.43 -0.45
CA GLY A 55 -11.03 6.37 0.15
C GLY A 55 -10.10 5.67 -0.85
N LYS A 56 -10.66 5.25 -1.99
CA LYS A 56 -9.92 4.71 -3.13
C LYS A 56 -8.83 5.65 -3.64
N PHE A 57 -9.13 6.94 -3.78
CA PHE A 57 -8.15 7.93 -4.21
C PHE A 57 -7.03 8.15 -3.18
N MET A 58 -7.33 8.08 -1.88
CA MET A 58 -6.30 8.13 -0.84
C MET A 58 -5.34 6.94 -0.92
N CYS A 59 -5.83 5.73 -1.22
CA CYS A 59 -4.96 4.58 -1.47
C CYS A 59 -4.03 4.81 -2.67
N TYR A 60 -4.53 5.38 -3.78
CA TYR A 60 -3.67 5.73 -4.92
C TYR A 60 -2.68 6.85 -4.58
N ALA A 61 -3.06 7.83 -3.75
CA ALA A 61 -2.15 8.85 -3.25
C ALA A 61 -1.03 8.24 -2.39
N MET A 62 -1.34 7.26 -1.54
CA MET A 62 -0.33 6.51 -0.79
C MET A 62 0.64 5.77 -1.72
N ALA A 63 0.12 5.09 -2.75
CA ALA A 63 0.96 4.41 -3.75
C ALA A 63 1.83 5.41 -4.53
N ALA A 64 1.30 6.59 -4.87
CA ALA A 64 2.06 7.65 -5.52
C ALA A 64 3.18 8.20 -4.61
N LEU A 65 2.92 8.39 -3.30
CA LEU A 65 3.95 8.78 -2.33
C LEU A 65 5.05 7.72 -2.21
N ALA A 66 4.68 6.44 -2.21
CA ALA A 66 5.64 5.34 -2.19
C ALA A 66 6.54 5.36 -3.44
N LEU A 67 5.94 5.53 -4.63
CA LEU A 67 6.69 5.64 -5.88
C LEU A 67 7.59 6.88 -5.92
N ASP A 68 7.08 8.05 -5.49
CA ASP A 68 7.83 9.30 -5.43
C ASP A 68 9.04 9.21 -4.47
N LEU A 69 8.90 8.51 -3.35
CA LEU A 69 10.01 8.30 -2.43
C LEU A 69 11.22 7.63 -3.12
N VAL A 70 10.96 6.68 -4.02
CA VAL A 70 12.00 6.01 -4.80
C VAL A 70 12.37 6.88 -6.00
N TRP A 71 11.46 7.12 -6.91
CA TRP A 71 11.79 7.77 -8.17
C TRP A 71 12.18 9.24 -7.99
N GLY A 72 11.39 9.99 -7.22
CA GLY A 72 11.60 11.41 -6.95
C GLY A 72 12.88 11.69 -6.16
N TYR A 73 13.24 10.89 -5.15
CA TYR A 73 14.41 11.20 -4.30
C TYR A 73 15.66 10.38 -4.57
N THR A 74 15.54 9.17 -5.13
CA THR A 74 16.70 8.33 -5.49
C THR A 74 17.01 8.31 -6.98
N GLY A 75 16.09 8.77 -7.83
CA GLY A 75 16.24 8.73 -9.30
C GLY A 75 16.00 7.34 -9.91
N ILE A 76 15.54 6.37 -9.12
CA ILE A 76 15.28 5.01 -9.59
C ILE A 76 13.85 4.95 -10.13
N LEU A 77 13.71 5.01 -11.45
CA LEU A 77 12.41 4.83 -12.09
C LEU A 77 12.01 3.35 -12.00
N SER A 78 10.88 3.07 -11.37
CA SER A 78 10.31 1.73 -11.31
C SER A 78 8.92 1.68 -11.92
N LEU A 79 8.69 0.64 -12.70
CA LEU A 79 7.37 0.26 -13.21
C LEU A 79 6.83 -1.00 -12.51
N GLY A 80 7.45 -1.35 -11.37
CA GLY A 80 7.18 -2.56 -10.59
C GLY A 80 6.18 -2.39 -9.45
N HIS A 81 5.89 -1.15 -9.02
CA HIS A 81 5.13 -0.88 -7.80
C HIS A 81 3.71 -1.44 -7.79
N GLY A 82 3.11 -1.65 -8.96
CA GLY A 82 1.82 -2.33 -9.09
C GLY A 82 1.82 -3.73 -8.48
N VAL A 83 2.93 -4.47 -8.57
CA VAL A 83 3.07 -5.80 -7.93
C VAL A 83 2.95 -5.71 -6.43
N PHE A 84 3.62 -4.75 -5.81
CA PHE A 84 3.60 -4.60 -4.36
C PHE A 84 2.21 -4.20 -3.86
N PHE A 85 1.55 -3.30 -4.58
CA PHE A 85 0.15 -2.95 -4.34
C PHE A 85 -0.76 -4.17 -4.45
N ALA A 86 -0.62 -4.96 -5.53
CA ALA A 86 -1.40 -6.18 -5.72
C ALA A 86 -1.14 -7.19 -4.60
N LEU A 87 0.12 -7.47 -4.23
CA LEU A 87 0.47 -8.43 -3.18
C LEU A 87 -0.15 -8.07 -1.82
N GLY A 88 -0.13 -6.80 -1.42
CA GLY A 88 -0.79 -6.37 -0.19
C GLY A 88 -2.32 -6.45 -0.29
N GLY A 89 -2.87 -6.10 -1.45
CA GLY A 89 -4.31 -6.25 -1.72
C GLY A 89 -4.77 -7.71 -1.67
N TYR A 90 -4.04 -8.64 -2.30
CA TYR A 90 -4.33 -10.07 -2.26
C TYR A 90 -4.15 -10.64 -0.86
N ALA A 91 -3.11 -10.24 -0.11
CA ALA A 91 -2.93 -10.68 1.27
C ALA A 91 -4.11 -10.32 2.18
N HIS A 92 -4.63 -9.08 2.09
CA HIS A 92 -5.85 -8.70 2.81
C HIS A 92 -7.09 -9.38 2.22
N GLY A 93 -7.18 -9.47 0.89
CA GLY A 93 -8.28 -10.13 0.18
C GLY A 93 -8.44 -11.60 0.55
N MET A 94 -7.36 -12.33 0.83
CA MET A 94 -7.41 -13.71 1.33
C MET A 94 -8.14 -13.78 2.68
N TYR A 95 -7.87 -12.85 3.59
CA TYR A 95 -8.61 -12.75 4.85
C TYR A 95 -10.08 -12.41 4.61
N LEU A 96 -10.37 -11.43 3.76
CA LEU A 96 -11.75 -11.04 3.45
C LEU A 96 -12.55 -12.19 2.83
N MET A 97 -11.92 -12.99 1.97
CA MET A 97 -12.52 -14.19 1.37
C MET A 97 -12.87 -15.24 2.42
N ARG A 98 -11.99 -15.47 3.39
CA ARG A 98 -12.26 -16.39 4.50
C ARG A 98 -13.31 -15.85 5.46
N ALA A 99 -13.37 -14.53 5.63
CA ALA A 99 -14.34 -13.87 6.50
C ALA A 99 -15.79 -13.94 5.98
N ILE A 100 -16.01 -14.30 4.71
CA ILE A 100 -17.34 -14.54 4.14
C ILE A 100 -18.02 -15.73 4.84
N GLY A 101 -17.29 -16.83 5.05
CA GLY A 101 -17.85 -18.08 5.59
C GLY A 101 -19.07 -18.57 4.79
N HIS A 102 -20.11 -19.02 5.50
CA HIS A 102 -21.35 -19.50 4.88
C HIS A 102 -22.28 -18.41 4.33
N ASP A 103 -21.89 -17.14 4.38
CA ASP A 103 -22.66 -16.07 3.71
C ASP A 103 -22.48 -16.12 2.18
N GLY A 104 -21.56 -16.95 1.66
CA GLY A 104 -21.33 -17.17 0.22
C GLY A 104 -22.48 -17.89 -0.49
N VAL A 105 -22.51 -17.80 -1.82
CA VAL A 105 -23.52 -18.44 -2.68
C VAL A 105 -23.52 -19.96 -2.50
N TYR A 106 -22.34 -20.58 -2.37
CA TYR A 106 -22.22 -22.02 -2.21
C TYR A 106 -22.31 -22.49 -0.75
N GLN A 107 -22.42 -21.56 0.21
CA GLN A 107 -22.51 -21.85 1.66
C GLN A 107 -21.47 -22.88 2.13
N SER A 108 -20.23 -22.77 1.63
CA SER A 108 -19.12 -23.69 1.92
C SER A 108 -18.08 -23.06 2.84
N ASP A 109 -17.25 -23.89 3.48
CA ASP A 109 -16.06 -23.44 4.20
C ASP A 109 -14.99 -22.83 3.27
N LEU A 110 -15.05 -23.16 1.97
CA LEU A 110 -14.21 -22.57 0.93
C LEU A 110 -14.89 -21.33 0.34
N PRO A 111 -14.14 -20.30 -0.07
CA PRO A 111 -14.72 -19.13 -0.73
C PRO A 111 -15.34 -19.53 -2.07
N ASP A 112 -16.39 -18.83 -2.49
CA ASP A 112 -17.19 -19.19 -3.67
C ASP A 112 -16.34 -19.39 -4.94
N PHE A 113 -15.31 -18.55 -5.16
CA PHE A 113 -14.44 -18.67 -6.32
C PHE A 113 -13.62 -19.98 -6.30
N MET A 114 -13.24 -20.49 -5.13
CA MET A 114 -12.52 -21.76 -4.99
C MET A 114 -13.44 -22.93 -5.27
N VAL A 115 -14.69 -22.87 -4.80
CA VAL A 115 -15.71 -23.89 -5.09
C VAL A 115 -15.99 -23.94 -6.59
N PHE A 116 -16.20 -22.78 -7.22
CA PHE A 116 -16.39 -22.65 -8.67
C PHE A 116 -15.20 -23.18 -9.48
N LEU A 117 -13.97 -22.95 -9.01
CA LEU A 117 -12.74 -23.48 -9.63
C LEU A 117 -12.40 -24.92 -9.20
N ASN A 118 -13.34 -25.63 -8.55
CA ASN A 118 -13.24 -27.03 -8.15
C ASN A 118 -12.10 -27.35 -7.16
N TRP A 119 -11.71 -26.40 -6.31
CA TRP A 119 -10.80 -26.66 -5.18
C TRP A 119 -11.50 -27.48 -4.09
N LYS A 120 -10.73 -28.33 -3.40
CA LYS A 120 -11.22 -29.19 -2.31
C LYS A 120 -10.68 -28.82 -0.93
N ALA A 121 -9.54 -28.13 -0.90
CA ALA A 121 -8.91 -27.65 0.31
C ALA A 121 -8.11 -26.39 -0.01
N TYR A 122 -7.83 -25.59 1.03
CA TYR A 122 -6.95 -24.44 0.88
C TYR A 122 -5.52 -24.88 0.57
N PRO A 123 -4.85 -24.23 -0.39
CA PRO A 123 -3.42 -24.45 -0.60
C PRO A 123 -2.61 -23.92 0.60
N TRP A 124 -1.39 -24.42 0.77
CA TRP A 124 -0.57 -24.14 1.95
C TRP A 124 -0.31 -22.64 2.20
N TYR A 125 -0.25 -21.81 1.17
CA TYR A 125 -0.04 -20.36 1.31
C TYR A 125 -1.29 -19.60 1.80
N TRP A 126 -2.46 -20.24 1.86
CA TRP A 126 -3.66 -19.72 2.53
C TRP A 126 -3.72 -20.11 4.00
N TRP A 127 -2.73 -20.85 4.51
CA TRP A 127 -2.69 -21.22 5.91
C TRP A 127 -2.71 -19.98 6.80
N MET A 128 -3.54 -20.01 7.86
CA MET A 128 -3.65 -18.97 8.88
C MET A 128 -4.24 -17.62 8.40
N THR A 129 -4.67 -17.50 7.13
CA THR A 129 -5.25 -16.24 6.65
C THR A 129 -6.66 -15.95 7.17
N GLU A 130 -7.28 -16.85 7.96
CA GLU A 130 -8.49 -16.53 8.74
C GLU A 130 -8.22 -15.49 9.84
N HIS A 131 -6.98 -15.37 10.31
CA HIS A 131 -6.63 -14.47 11.38
C HIS A 131 -6.20 -13.13 10.80
N PHE A 132 -6.94 -12.07 11.15
CA PHE A 132 -6.70 -10.72 10.64
C PHE A 132 -5.26 -10.25 10.85
N TRP A 133 -4.70 -10.50 12.03
CA TRP A 133 -3.33 -10.09 12.36
C TRP A 133 -2.28 -10.76 11.46
N PHE A 134 -2.50 -12.03 11.09
CA PHE A 134 -1.60 -12.76 10.21
C PHE A 134 -1.68 -12.24 8.78
N ALA A 135 -2.90 -11.94 8.30
CA ALA A 135 -3.07 -11.29 7.01
C ALA A 135 -2.38 -9.91 6.97
N MET A 136 -2.50 -9.09 8.03
CA MET A 136 -1.81 -7.80 8.12
C MET A 136 -0.28 -7.96 8.18
N LEU A 137 0.22 -9.04 8.79
CA LEU A 137 1.64 -9.37 8.73
C LEU A 137 2.07 -9.69 7.29
N LEU A 138 1.29 -10.47 6.54
CA LEU A 138 1.57 -10.77 5.12
C LEU A 138 1.52 -9.51 4.24
N VAL A 139 0.61 -8.57 4.51
CA VAL A 139 0.54 -7.26 3.80
C VAL A 139 1.88 -6.52 3.84
N VAL A 140 2.64 -6.66 4.93
CA VAL A 140 3.95 -6.03 5.09
C VAL A 140 5.07 -6.95 4.60
N LEU A 141 5.08 -8.21 5.05
CA LEU A 141 6.18 -9.14 4.81
C LEU A 141 6.27 -9.58 3.36
N VAL A 142 5.15 -9.87 2.67
CA VAL A 142 5.21 -10.40 1.31
C VAL A 142 5.75 -9.37 0.31
N PRO A 143 5.23 -8.13 0.24
CA PRO A 143 5.83 -7.09 -0.60
C PRO A 143 7.25 -6.73 -0.14
N GLY A 144 7.49 -6.65 1.16
CA GLY A 144 8.78 -6.28 1.73
C GLY A 144 9.89 -7.29 1.42
N VAL A 145 9.64 -8.58 1.64
CA VAL A 145 10.61 -9.65 1.34
C VAL A 145 10.86 -9.75 -0.15
N LEU A 146 9.81 -9.71 -0.98
CA LEU A 146 9.99 -9.72 -2.44
C LEU A 146 10.84 -8.53 -2.90
N ALA A 147 10.51 -7.31 -2.43
CA ALA A 147 11.24 -6.11 -2.78
C ALA A 147 12.69 -6.16 -2.27
N PHE A 148 12.92 -6.67 -1.06
CA PHE A 148 14.26 -6.80 -0.50
C PHE A 148 15.10 -7.78 -1.32
N VAL A 149 14.59 -8.98 -1.60
CA VAL A 149 15.32 -9.99 -2.38
C VAL A 149 15.59 -9.48 -3.79
N PHE A 150 14.56 -9.01 -4.48
CA PHE A 150 14.67 -8.48 -5.84
C PHE A 150 15.63 -7.27 -5.90
N GLY A 151 15.44 -6.31 -5.00
CA GLY A 151 16.24 -5.09 -4.93
C GLY A 151 17.69 -5.37 -4.56
N TYR A 152 17.95 -6.34 -3.68
CA TYR A 152 19.30 -6.73 -3.30
C TYR A 152 20.09 -7.21 -4.53
N PHE A 153 19.53 -8.15 -5.30
CA PHE A 153 20.18 -8.64 -6.52
C PHE A 153 20.30 -7.55 -7.58
N ALA A 154 19.24 -6.77 -7.82
CA ALA A 154 19.26 -5.73 -8.84
C ALA A 154 20.30 -4.63 -8.53
N PHE A 155 20.37 -4.15 -7.29
CA PHE A 155 21.30 -3.09 -6.90
C PHE A 155 22.72 -3.61 -6.70
N ARG A 156 22.90 -4.85 -6.23
CA ARG A 156 24.22 -5.51 -6.16
C ARG A 156 24.84 -5.66 -7.54
N SER A 157 24.05 -6.03 -8.54
CA SER A 157 24.46 -6.11 -9.94
C SER A 157 24.60 -4.76 -10.63
N ARG A 158 24.47 -3.65 -9.89
CA ARG A 158 24.61 -2.26 -10.37
C ARG A 158 23.73 -1.94 -11.59
N ILE A 159 22.52 -2.50 -11.62
CA ILE A 159 21.52 -2.18 -12.65
C ILE A 159 21.06 -0.73 -12.44
N LYS A 160 21.04 0.07 -13.51
CA LYS A 160 20.76 1.51 -13.46
C LYS A 160 19.78 1.95 -14.54
N GLY A 161 19.10 3.07 -14.27
CA GLY A 161 18.26 3.77 -15.23
C GLY A 161 17.20 2.87 -15.85
N VAL A 162 17.06 2.96 -17.18
CA VAL A 162 16.03 2.28 -17.96
C VAL A 162 16.05 0.76 -17.77
N TYR A 163 17.22 0.14 -17.59
CA TYR A 163 17.31 -1.31 -17.36
C TYR A 163 16.58 -1.75 -16.10
N PHE A 164 16.63 -0.96 -15.02
CA PHE A 164 15.89 -1.28 -13.80
C PHE A 164 14.37 -1.18 -14.04
N SER A 165 13.94 -0.19 -14.81
CA SER A 165 12.54 -0.02 -15.20
C SER A 165 12.03 -1.18 -16.05
N ILE A 166 12.83 -1.65 -17.02
CA ILE A 166 12.49 -2.80 -17.87
C ILE A 166 12.34 -4.08 -17.03
N ILE A 167 13.29 -4.36 -16.12
CA ILE A 167 13.24 -5.57 -15.29
C ILE A 167 12.08 -5.51 -14.31
N THR A 168 11.79 -4.35 -13.71
CA THR A 168 10.64 -4.20 -12.81
C THR A 168 9.31 -4.32 -13.57
N GLN A 169 9.22 -3.83 -14.81
CA GLN A 169 8.07 -4.07 -15.68
C GLN A 169 7.90 -5.55 -16.02
N ALA A 170 8.99 -6.25 -16.34
CA ALA A 170 8.97 -7.68 -16.61
C ALA A 170 8.52 -8.49 -15.39
N MET A 171 8.94 -8.10 -14.18
CA MET A 171 8.43 -8.66 -12.93
C MET A 171 6.92 -8.43 -12.79
N THR A 172 6.42 -7.21 -13.06
CA THR A 172 4.98 -6.92 -13.06
C THR A 172 4.20 -7.85 -13.98
N PHE A 173 4.67 -8.00 -15.21
CA PHE A 173 4.04 -8.88 -16.18
C PHE A 173 4.06 -10.35 -15.74
N ALA A 174 5.18 -10.84 -15.17
CA ALA A 174 5.28 -12.20 -14.67
C ALA A 174 4.31 -12.48 -13.51
N PHE A 175 4.15 -11.54 -12.57
CA PHE A 175 3.17 -11.67 -11.48
C PHE A 175 1.73 -11.61 -11.97
N MET A 176 1.43 -10.73 -12.94
CA MET A 176 0.13 -10.68 -13.59
C MET A 176 -0.23 -12.04 -14.22
N LEU A 177 0.70 -12.62 -15.00
CA LEU A 177 0.51 -13.95 -15.58
C LEU A 177 0.33 -15.04 -14.52
N LEU A 178 1.05 -14.97 -13.40
CA LEU A 178 0.89 -15.89 -12.29
C LEU A 178 -0.52 -15.81 -11.71
N PHE A 179 -1.01 -14.60 -11.43
CA PHE A 179 -2.33 -14.40 -10.84
C PHE A 179 -3.48 -14.72 -11.79
N PHE A 180 -3.28 -14.64 -13.11
CA PHE A 180 -4.28 -15.08 -14.08
C PHE A 180 -4.51 -16.60 -14.11
N ARG A 181 -3.60 -17.40 -13.55
CA ARG A 181 -3.75 -18.85 -13.53
C ARG A 181 -4.76 -19.26 -12.45
N ASN A 182 -5.84 -19.93 -12.86
CA ASN A 182 -6.88 -20.44 -11.95
C ASN A 182 -6.36 -21.43 -10.89
N ASP A 183 -5.29 -22.16 -11.20
CA ASP A 183 -4.71 -23.19 -10.33
C ASP A 183 -3.80 -22.64 -9.22
N THR A 184 -3.72 -21.30 -9.08
CA THR A 184 -2.86 -20.63 -8.07
C THR A 184 -3.60 -20.15 -6.83
N GLY A 185 -4.92 -20.38 -6.75
CA GLY A 185 -5.69 -19.97 -5.58
C GLY A 185 -5.81 -18.46 -5.40
N PHE A 186 -5.55 -17.66 -6.45
CA PHE A 186 -5.71 -16.19 -6.45
C PHE A 186 -6.92 -15.70 -7.28
N GLY A 187 -7.83 -16.61 -7.66
CA GLY A 187 -9.06 -16.26 -8.38
C GLY A 187 -8.91 -16.05 -9.90
N GLY A 188 -7.69 -16.18 -10.43
CA GLY A 188 -7.46 -16.15 -11.88
C GLY A 188 -7.85 -14.80 -12.49
N ASN A 189 -8.50 -14.85 -13.67
CA ASN A 189 -8.97 -13.66 -14.37
C ASN A 189 -10.06 -12.87 -13.60
N ASN A 190 -10.79 -13.52 -12.70
CA ASN A 190 -11.83 -12.86 -11.91
C ASN A 190 -11.25 -12.16 -10.67
N GLY A 191 -10.12 -12.65 -10.16
CA GLY A 191 -9.54 -12.22 -8.89
C GLY A 191 -10.47 -12.50 -7.71
N PHE A 192 -10.46 -11.61 -6.73
CA PHE A 192 -11.29 -11.70 -5.53
C PHE A 192 -12.42 -10.67 -5.55
N THR A 193 -13.65 -11.12 -5.38
CA THR A 193 -14.88 -10.33 -5.39
C THR A 193 -15.81 -10.70 -4.23
N ASP A 194 -16.94 -10.01 -4.11
CA ASP A 194 -18.04 -10.35 -3.17
C ASP A 194 -17.60 -10.39 -1.70
N PHE A 195 -16.73 -9.46 -1.28
CA PHE A 195 -16.37 -9.34 0.13
C PHE A 195 -17.57 -8.89 0.96
N LYS A 196 -17.94 -9.68 1.97
CA LYS A 196 -19.13 -9.41 2.81
C LYS A 196 -18.78 -8.84 4.17
N ARG A 197 -17.77 -9.40 4.83
CA ARG A 197 -17.43 -9.08 6.22
C ARG A 197 -15.96 -8.73 6.40
N ILE A 198 -15.71 -7.86 7.37
CA ILE A 198 -14.38 -7.54 7.89
C ILE A 198 -14.49 -7.47 9.42
N LEU A 199 -13.71 -8.27 10.15
CA LEU A 199 -13.73 -8.33 11.62
C LEU A 199 -15.15 -8.53 12.21
N GLY A 200 -16.01 -9.26 11.52
CA GLY A 200 -17.40 -9.50 11.92
C GLY A 200 -18.40 -8.41 11.53
N TYR A 201 -17.95 -7.29 10.97
CA TYR A 201 -18.82 -6.20 10.48
C TYR A 201 -19.06 -6.31 8.98
N THR A 202 -20.27 -5.98 8.52
CA THR A 202 -20.58 -5.93 7.10
C THR A 202 -19.83 -4.80 6.41
N ILE A 203 -19.14 -5.09 5.30
CA ILE A 203 -18.34 -4.12 4.53
C ILE A 203 -19.21 -3.04 3.89
N THR A 204 -20.46 -3.38 3.54
CA THR A 204 -21.38 -2.43 2.91
C THR A 204 -21.98 -1.41 3.89
N ALA A 205 -21.90 -1.66 5.20
CA ALA A 205 -22.45 -0.78 6.22
C ALA A 205 -21.79 0.62 6.19
N PRO A 206 -22.58 1.72 6.30
CA PRO A 206 -22.03 3.08 6.28
C PRO A 206 -20.95 3.32 7.35
N SER A 207 -21.14 2.77 8.55
CA SER A 207 -20.17 2.86 9.65
C SER A 207 -18.84 2.17 9.30
N THR A 208 -18.87 0.97 8.74
CA THR A 208 -17.66 0.24 8.31
C THR A 208 -16.90 1.02 7.23
N LYS A 209 -17.62 1.57 6.24
CA LYS A 209 -17.00 2.41 5.19
C LYS A 209 -16.36 3.67 5.77
N ALA A 210 -17.01 4.32 6.73
CA ALA A 210 -16.46 5.47 7.44
C ALA A 210 -15.17 5.10 8.21
N VAL A 211 -15.13 3.95 8.88
CA VAL A 211 -13.93 3.47 9.58
C VAL A 211 -12.80 3.17 8.59
N LEU A 212 -13.06 2.42 7.52
CA LEU A 212 -12.07 2.13 6.48
C LEU A 212 -11.50 3.41 5.87
N TYR A 213 -12.36 4.40 5.62
CA TYR A 213 -11.98 5.72 5.14
C TYR A 213 -11.02 6.43 6.11
N LEU A 214 -11.37 6.50 7.41
CA LEU A 214 -10.58 7.18 8.43
C LEU A 214 -9.24 6.47 8.69
N VAL A 215 -9.22 5.13 8.67
CA VAL A 215 -7.99 4.35 8.74
C VAL A 215 -7.10 4.67 7.53
N THR A 216 -7.68 4.73 6.33
CA THR A 216 -6.92 5.08 5.12
C THR A 216 -6.35 6.49 5.19
N LEU A 217 -7.13 7.47 5.67
CA LEU A 217 -6.66 8.84 5.90
C LEU A 217 -5.49 8.87 6.90
N ALA A 218 -5.59 8.14 8.01
CA ALA A 218 -4.53 8.06 9.01
C ALA A 218 -3.24 7.45 8.42
N PHE A 219 -3.35 6.38 7.64
CA PHE A 219 -2.20 5.77 6.96
C PHE A 219 -1.61 6.64 5.86
N LEU A 220 -2.43 7.40 5.13
CA LEU A 220 -1.96 8.38 4.15
C LEU A 220 -1.14 9.49 4.82
N LEU A 221 -1.67 10.07 5.90
CA LEU A 221 -0.96 11.09 6.67
C LEU A 221 0.33 10.51 7.29
N GLY A 222 0.26 9.33 7.88
CA GLY A 222 1.42 8.62 8.42
C GLY A 222 2.49 8.39 7.36
N SER A 223 2.10 7.96 6.16
CA SER A 223 3.01 7.76 5.02
C SER A 223 3.63 9.06 4.55
N LEU A 224 2.86 10.14 4.46
CA LEU A 224 3.36 11.48 4.11
C LEU A 224 4.40 11.98 5.11
N LEU A 225 4.10 11.88 6.41
CA LEU A 225 5.01 12.28 7.49
C LEU A 225 6.28 11.43 7.50
N LEU A 226 6.15 10.11 7.32
CA LEU A 226 7.27 9.17 7.24
C LEU A 226 8.19 9.47 6.05
N CYS A 227 7.62 9.58 4.84
CA CYS A 227 8.37 9.92 3.63
C CYS A 227 9.08 11.27 3.80
N ARG A 228 8.41 12.28 4.37
CA ARG A 228 9.03 13.59 4.61
C ARG A 228 10.17 13.51 5.64
N ALA A 229 9.98 12.77 6.73
CA ALA A 229 11.01 12.58 7.74
C ALA A 229 12.25 11.91 7.16
N ILE A 230 12.07 10.93 6.26
CA ILE A 230 13.16 10.26 5.55
C ILE A 230 13.91 11.22 4.63
N VAL A 231 13.18 11.93 3.77
CA VAL A 231 13.74 12.84 2.76
C VAL A 231 14.53 13.99 3.38
N THR A 232 14.08 14.51 4.52
CA THR A 232 14.74 15.62 5.22
C THR A 232 15.89 15.17 6.12
N SER A 233 16.09 13.86 6.29
CA SER A 233 17.14 13.30 7.14
C SER A 233 18.51 13.22 6.44
N LYS A 234 19.53 12.77 7.19
CA LYS A 234 20.84 12.41 6.62
C LYS A 234 20.70 11.35 5.52
N LEU A 235 19.80 10.38 5.70
CA LEU A 235 19.54 9.34 4.70
C LEU A 235 19.01 9.98 3.41
N GLY A 236 18.05 10.89 3.48
CA GLY A 236 17.51 11.59 2.32
C GLY A 236 18.56 12.36 1.52
N ARG A 237 19.55 12.98 2.19
CA ARG A 237 20.69 13.63 1.51
C ARG A 237 21.56 12.63 0.74
N VAL A 238 21.80 11.44 1.31
CA VAL A 238 22.54 10.36 0.63
C VAL A 238 21.74 9.88 -0.59
N LEU A 239 20.42 9.71 -0.48
CA LEU A 239 19.55 9.33 -1.59
C LEU A 239 19.58 10.34 -2.74
N GLN A 240 19.52 11.64 -2.43
CA GLN A 240 19.66 12.69 -3.45
C GLN A 240 21.06 12.64 -4.10
N GLY A 241 22.11 12.35 -3.32
CA GLY A 241 23.43 12.10 -3.88
C GLY A 241 23.50 10.86 -4.79
N VAL A 242 22.74 9.79 -4.50
CA VAL A 242 22.58 8.64 -5.41
C VAL A 242 21.94 9.10 -6.73
N ARG A 243 20.87 9.91 -6.65
CA ARG A 243 20.16 10.47 -7.81
C ARG A 243 21.08 11.32 -8.69
N ASP A 244 21.87 12.20 -8.09
CA ASP A 244 22.74 13.12 -8.81
C ASP A 244 23.95 12.41 -9.44
N SER A 245 24.66 11.60 -8.66
CA SER A 245 25.79 10.81 -9.15
C SER A 245 26.19 9.72 -8.17
N GLU A 246 25.66 8.51 -8.39
CA GLU A 246 26.04 7.32 -7.62
C GLU A 246 27.57 7.08 -7.63
N SER A 247 28.26 7.36 -8.74
CA SER A 247 29.72 7.22 -8.82
C SER A 247 30.47 8.17 -7.88
N ARG A 248 30.08 9.45 -7.82
CA ARG A 248 30.68 10.42 -6.87
C ARG A 248 30.41 10.04 -5.43
N LEU A 249 29.21 9.55 -5.14
CA LEU A 249 28.82 9.09 -3.80
C LEU A 249 29.70 7.91 -3.33
N MET A 250 30.08 7.01 -4.25
CA MET A 250 31.03 5.93 -3.95
C MET A 250 32.45 6.43 -3.71
N PHE A 251 32.93 7.44 -4.46
CA PHE A 251 34.27 8.01 -4.26
C PHE A 251 34.46 8.65 -2.88
N ILE A 252 33.39 9.19 -2.29
CA ILE A 252 33.43 9.76 -0.94
C ILE A 252 33.15 8.70 0.16
N GLY A 253 33.11 7.41 -0.19
CA GLY A 253 33.11 6.28 0.76
C GLY A 253 31.73 5.72 1.16
N TYR A 254 30.62 6.20 0.59
CA TYR A 254 29.31 5.59 0.86
C TYR A 254 29.10 4.34 0.00
N ASN A 255 28.38 3.35 0.54
CA ASN A 255 27.89 2.19 -0.20
C ASN A 255 26.40 2.39 -0.60
N PRO A 256 26.09 2.76 -1.86
CA PRO A 256 24.72 3.10 -2.29
C PRO A 256 23.73 1.95 -2.17
N LEU A 257 24.20 0.70 -2.22
CA LEU A 257 23.35 -0.49 -2.26
C LEU A 257 22.35 -0.51 -1.11
N TRP A 258 22.82 -0.35 0.11
CA TRP A 258 21.97 -0.47 1.30
C TRP A 258 20.97 0.69 1.43
N PHE A 259 21.36 1.90 1.01
CA PHE A 259 20.45 3.05 0.99
C PHE A 259 19.34 2.88 -0.05
N LYS A 260 19.69 2.44 -1.27
CA LYS A 260 18.70 2.13 -2.31
C LYS A 260 17.78 0.99 -1.86
N LEU A 261 18.36 -0.08 -1.33
CA LEU A 261 17.63 -1.27 -0.89
C LEU A 261 16.62 -0.96 0.21
N PHE A 262 17.02 -0.18 1.22
CA PHE A 262 16.13 0.23 2.31
C PHE A 262 14.92 1.00 1.78
N VAL A 263 15.16 2.03 0.95
CA VAL A 263 14.08 2.90 0.45
C VAL A 263 13.17 2.18 -0.54
N TRP A 264 13.75 1.34 -1.40
CA TRP A 264 13.01 0.45 -2.30
C TRP A 264 12.08 -0.49 -1.53
N THR A 265 12.61 -1.14 -0.47
CA THR A 265 11.84 -2.08 0.35
C THR A 265 10.73 -1.37 1.12
N LEU A 266 11.04 -0.23 1.74
CA LEU A 266 10.04 0.57 2.45
C LEU A 266 8.92 1.05 1.51
N SER A 267 9.29 1.52 0.31
CA SER A 267 8.33 1.93 -0.71
C SER A 267 7.41 0.78 -1.12
N ALA A 268 7.95 -0.42 -1.32
CA ALA A 268 7.15 -1.61 -1.60
C ALA A 268 6.16 -1.93 -0.47
N VAL A 269 6.59 -1.84 0.80
CA VAL A 269 5.70 -2.02 1.96
C VAL A 269 4.58 -0.98 1.97
N LEU A 270 4.89 0.30 1.73
CA LEU A 270 3.88 1.36 1.66
C LEU A 270 2.87 1.12 0.52
N CYS A 271 3.34 0.67 -0.64
CA CYS A 271 2.46 0.24 -1.73
C CYS A 271 1.58 -0.95 -1.34
N GLY A 272 2.14 -1.95 -0.65
CA GLY A 272 1.38 -3.10 -0.16
C GLY A 272 0.28 -2.72 0.82
N ILE A 273 0.58 -1.85 1.78
CA ILE A 273 -0.42 -1.31 2.72
C ILE A 273 -1.52 -0.55 1.96
N ALA A 274 -1.15 0.27 0.97
CA ALA A 274 -2.12 0.98 0.13
C ALA A 274 -3.06 0.01 -0.61
N GLY A 275 -2.51 -1.08 -1.16
CA GLY A 275 -3.29 -2.14 -1.79
C GLY A 275 -4.22 -2.86 -0.81
N ALA A 276 -3.73 -3.21 0.38
CA ALA A 276 -4.55 -3.83 1.42
C ALA A 276 -5.75 -2.95 1.82
N LEU A 277 -5.54 -1.64 1.97
CA LEU A 277 -6.62 -0.69 2.30
C LEU A 277 -7.60 -0.49 1.13
N TYR A 278 -7.13 -0.59 -0.11
CA TYR A 278 -7.93 -0.42 -1.32
C TYR A 278 -9.01 -1.51 -1.46
N VAL A 279 -8.64 -2.78 -1.28
CA VAL A 279 -9.51 -3.93 -1.55
C VAL A 279 -10.89 -3.88 -0.86
N PRO A 280 -10.99 -3.70 0.47
CA PRO A 280 -12.29 -3.68 1.14
C PRO A 280 -13.14 -2.45 0.77
N GLN A 281 -12.54 -1.38 0.24
CA GLN A 281 -13.27 -0.17 -0.16
C GLN A 281 -13.82 -0.27 -1.58
N VAL A 282 -13.08 -0.92 -2.48
CA VAL A 282 -13.48 -1.10 -3.88
C VAL A 282 -14.35 -2.33 -4.08
N GLY A 283 -14.21 -3.35 -3.23
CA GLY A 283 -15.03 -4.56 -3.29
C GLY A 283 -14.52 -5.62 -4.27
N ILE A 284 -13.39 -5.36 -4.94
CA ILE A 284 -12.75 -6.28 -5.88
C ILE A 284 -11.24 -6.03 -5.93
N ILE A 285 -10.47 -7.09 -6.19
CA ILE A 285 -9.10 -7.03 -6.69
C ILE A 285 -8.92 -8.05 -7.82
N ASN A 286 -8.34 -7.62 -8.93
CA ASN A 286 -8.04 -8.45 -10.09
C ASN A 286 -6.59 -8.21 -10.58
N PRO A 287 -5.99 -9.17 -11.33
CA PRO A 287 -4.62 -9.06 -11.82
C PRO A 287 -4.39 -7.96 -12.86
#